data_AF-A0A2S2N3P6-F1
#
_entry.id   AF-A0A2S2N3P6-F1
#
_cell.length_a   1.000
_cell.length_b   1.000
_cell.length_c   1.000
_cell.angle_alpha   90.00
_cell.angle_beta   90.00
_cell.angle_gamma   90.00
#
_symmetry.space_group_name_H-M   'P 1'
#
loop_
_entity.id
_entity.type
_entity.pdbx_description
1 polymer ?
#
loop_
_entity_poly.entity_id
_entity_poly.type
_entity_poly.pdbx_seq_one_letter_code
_entity_poly.pdbx_strand_id
1 'polypeptide(L)'
;VLNKFVEGKHPREKLLVKEGKNWCTDIFEKFVTVDQSVALGEVVQRSYCPARPGQRRTIINIYCCDTDDVVYITDPGVRKCGTISLELGDVGDAGPARGRREIRTSMQFGDTEIKVTALDMSTARSVRATIDFLSN
;
A
#
# COMPACT_ATOMS: atom_id res chain seq x y z
N VAL A 1 2.05 0.09 -4.78
CA VAL A 1 2.68 -1.23 -4.52
C VAL A 1 2.60 -2.03 -5.82
N LEU A 2 3.57 -2.90 -6.11
CA LEU A 2 3.53 -3.75 -7.32
C LEU A 2 3.21 -5.19 -6.93
N ASN A 3 2.20 -5.77 -7.57
CA ASN A 3 1.82 -7.17 -7.42
C ASN A 3 2.34 -7.98 -8.60
N LYS A 4 2.57 -9.28 -8.42
CA LYS A 4 3.03 -10.15 -9.52
C LYS A 4 1.94 -10.28 -10.57
N PHE A 5 2.30 -10.19 -11.85
CA PHE A 5 1.36 -10.47 -12.93
C PHE A 5 1.09 -11.98 -13.03
N VAL A 6 -0.18 -12.36 -13.20
CA VAL A 6 -0.60 -13.75 -13.36
C VAL A 6 -1.32 -13.86 -14.70
N GLU A 7 -0.72 -14.58 -15.64
CA GLU A 7 -1.30 -14.84 -16.96
C GLU A 7 -2.66 -15.54 -16.80
N GLY A 8 -3.66 -15.11 -17.56
CA GLY A 8 -5.03 -15.64 -17.48
C GLY A 8 -5.88 -15.07 -16.35
N LYS A 9 -5.28 -14.47 -15.31
CA LYS A 9 -6.02 -13.75 -14.25
C LYS A 9 -6.06 -12.25 -14.50
N HIS A 10 -4.93 -11.65 -14.86
CA HIS A 10 -4.83 -10.20 -15.05
C HIS A 10 -4.91 -9.84 -16.55
N PRO A 11 -5.62 -8.76 -16.92
CA PRO A 11 -5.64 -8.24 -18.28
C PRO A 11 -4.24 -7.87 -18.76
N ARG A 12 -3.91 -8.18 -20.01
CA ARG A 12 -2.58 -7.90 -20.59
C ARG A 12 -2.21 -6.43 -20.60
N GLU A 13 -3.20 -5.54 -20.69
CA GLU A 13 -3.01 -4.08 -20.58
C GLU A 13 -2.46 -3.63 -19.22
N LYS A 14 -2.63 -4.43 -18.16
CA LYS A 14 -2.07 -4.18 -16.81
C LYS A 14 -0.70 -4.81 -16.60
N LEU A 15 -0.11 -5.44 -17.63
CA LEU A 15 1.22 -6.05 -17.56
C LEU A 15 2.30 -4.97 -17.62
N LEU A 16 3.13 -4.93 -16.58
CA LEU A 16 4.37 -4.15 -16.55
C LEU A 16 5.56 -5.10 -16.46
N VAL A 17 6.35 -5.18 -17.52
CA VAL A 17 7.63 -5.90 -17.52
C VAL A 17 8.72 -4.96 -17.02
N LYS A 18 9.40 -5.34 -15.95
CA LYS A 18 10.46 -4.53 -15.35
C LYS A 18 11.55 -5.42 -14.76
N GLU A 19 12.79 -5.20 -15.20
CA GLU A 19 13.96 -5.99 -14.78
C GLU A 19 13.74 -7.50 -14.97
N GLY A 20 13.12 -7.89 -16.09
CA GLY A 20 12.79 -9.28 -16.41
C GLY A 20 11.67 -9.89 -15.56
N LYS A 21 10.97 -9.10 -14.73
CA LYS A 21 9.83 -9.54 -13.92
C LYS A 21 8.54 -8.93 -14.41
N ASN A 22 7.49 -9.74 -14.40
CA ASN A 22 6.14 -9.34 -14.81
C ASN A 22 5.34 -8.90 -13.58
N TRP A 23 4.94 -7.63 -13.57
CA TRP A 23 4.14 -7.00 -12.53
C TRP A 23 2.77 -6.61 -13.07
N CYS A 24 1.78 -6.60 -12.19
CA CYS A 24 0.46 -6.08 -12.48
C CYS A 24 0.33 -4.69 -11.88
N THR A 25 0.01 -3.71 -12.72
CA THR A 25 -0.26 -2.34 -12.28
C THR A 25 -1.67 -2.21 -11.75
N ASP A 26 -1.89 -1.17 -10.96
CA ASP A 26 -3.22 -0.71 -10.56
C ASP A 26 -4.04 -1.69 -9.73
N ILE A 27 -3.46 -2.75 -9.16
CA ILE A 27 -4.22 -3.64 -8.28
C ILE A 27 -4.75 -2.87 -7.07
N PHE A 28 -6.05 -3.02 -6.80
CA PHE A 28 -6.69 -2.58 -5.57
C PHE A 28 -6.42 -3.61 -4.47
N GLU A 29 -5.41 -3.34 -3.63
CA GLU A 29 -5.05 -4.23 -2.54
C GLU A 29 -5.90 -3.93 -1.30
N LYS A 30 -6.71 -4.91 -0.89
CA LYS A 30 -7.68 -4.76 0.19
C LYS A 30 -7.02 -4.90 1.57
N PHE A 31 -7.13 -3.85 2.37
CA PHE A 31 -6.83 -3.92 3.80
C PHE A 31 -8.02 -4.54 4.55
N VAL A 32 -9.23 -4.07 4.23
CA VAL A 32 -10.51 -4.56 4.72
C VAL A 32 -11.50 -4.69 3.56
N THR A 33 -12.52 -5.52 3.71
CA THR A 33 -13.63 -5.65 2.74
C THR A 33 -14.89 -4.94 3.24
N VAL A 34 -15.85 -4.74 2.35
CA VAL A 34 -17.19 -4.29 2.73
C VAL A 34 -17.78 -5.30 3.73
N ASP A 35 -18.54 -4.79 4.70
CA ASP A 35 -19.14 -5.56 5.80
C ASP A 35 -18.17 -6.31 6.73
N GLN A 36 -16.85 -6.17 6.55
CA GLN A 36 -15.88 -6.71 7.49
C GLN A 36 -16.00 -5.96 8.82
N SER A 37 -16.32 -6.70 9.88
CA SER A 37 -16.29 -6.16 11.24
C SER A 37 -14.85 -5.84 11.63
N VAL A 38 -14.60 -4.56 11.95
CA VAL A 38 -13.34 -4.07 12.53
C VAL A 38 -13.64 -3.40 13.85
N ALA A 39 -12.87 -3.72 14.89
CA ALA A 39 -13.04 -3.11 16.20
C ALA A 39 -12.46 -1.68 16.22
N LEU A 40 -13.00 -0.84 17.10
CA LEU A 40 -12.43 0.49 17.34
C LEU A 40 -10.98 0.35 17.82
N GLY A 41 -10.06 1.01 17.12
CA GLY A 41 -8.63 0.97 17.39
C GLY A 41 -7.91 -0.23 16.76
N GLU A 42 -8.62 -1.13 16.09
CA GLU A 42 -8.03 -2.27 15.38
C GLU A 42 -7.02 -1.80 14.33
N VAL A 43 -5.89 -2.50 14.25
CA VAL A 43 -4.81 -2.18 13.33
C VAL A 43 -4.63 -3.31 12.35
N VAL A 44 -4.90 -3.03 11.08
CA VAL A 44 -4.63 -3.96 9.97
C VAL A 44 -3.29 -3.59 9.33
N GLN A 45 -2.42 -4.58 9.17
CA GLN A 45 -1.07 -4.37 8.66
C GLN A 45 -0.82 -5.11 7.34
N ARG A 46 0.02 -4.52 6.50
CA ARG A 46 0.58 -5.13 5.29
C ARG A 46 2.06 -4.75 5.18
N SER A 47 2.86 -5.71 4.70
CA SER A 47 4.29 -5.53 4.48
C SER A 47 4.59 -5.48 2.99
N TYR A 48 5.36 -4.47 2.61
CA TYR A 48 5.74 -4.19 1.24
C TYR A 48 7.25 -4.17 1.10
N CYS A 49 7.72 -4.39 -0.13
CA CYS A 49 9.10 -4.17 -0.50
C CYS A 49 9.18 -2.99 -1.47
N PRO A 50 10.27 -2.19 -1.44
CA PRO A 50 10.55 -1.25 -2.50
C PRO A 50 10.50 -1.92 -3.88
N ALA A 51 10.00 -1.18 -4.85
CA ALA A 51 9.84 -1.67 -6.22
C ALA A 51 11.18 -1.75 -6.97
N ARG A 52 12.20 -1.02 -6.51
CA ARG A 52 13.53 -0.92 -7.11
C ARG A 52 14.61 -0.92 -6.02
N PRO A 53 15.78 -1.54 -6.26
CA PRO A 53 16.97 -1.27 -5.46
C PRO A 53 17.31 0.22 -5.46
N GLY A 54 17.74 0.76 -4.31
CA GLY A 54 18.12 2.18 -4.19
C GLY A 54 16.96 3.18 -4.27
N GLN A 55 15.71 2.73 -4.27
CA GLN A 55 14.55 3.62 -4.22
C GLN A 55 14.60 4.49 -2.94
N ARG A 56 14.64 5.82 -3.11
CA ARG A 56 14.74 6.80 -2.00
C ARG A 56 13.40 7.26 -1.46
N ARG A 57 12.30 7.03 -2.17
CA ARG A 57 10.94 7.44 -1.76
C ARG A 57 9.94 6.37 -2.14
N THR A 58 8.99 6.09 -1.25
CA THR A 58 7.83 5.23 -1.53
C THR A 58 6.54 6.02 -1.32
N ILE A 59 5.68 6.01 -2.33
CA ILE A 59 4.35 6.60 -2.27
C ILE A 59 3.35 5.47 -2.07
N ILE A 60 2.50 5.60 -1.06
CA ILE A 60 1.37 4.72 -0.81
C ILE A 60 0.10 5.57 -0.96
N ASN A 61 -0.68 5.24 -1.98
CA ASN A 61 -2.01 5.83 -2.18
C ASN A 61 -3.04 4.98 -1.45
N ILE A 62 -4.01 5.62 -0.81
CA ILE A 62 -5.09 4.98 -0.10
C ILE A 62 -6.37 5.20 -0.90
N TYR A 63 -7.10 4.11 -1.12
CA TYR A 63 -8.32 4.08 -1.91
C TYR A 63 -9.46 3.41 -1.14
N CYS A 64 -10.68 3.74 -1.52
CA CYS A 64 -11.92 3.28 -0.93
C CYS A 64 -12.93 3.01 -2.05
N CYS A 65 -13.79 2.01 -1.86
CA CYS A 65 -14.91 1.67 -2.71
C CYS A 65 -16.06 1.15 -1.82
N ASP A 66 -17.27 1.18 -2.35
CA ASP A 66 -18.51 0.72 -1.72
C ASP A 66 -18.89 -0.72 -2.12
N THR A 67 -18.12 -1.35 -3.00
CA THR A 67 -18.34 -2.73 -3.46
C THR A 67 -17.11 -3.60 -3.27
N ASP A 68 -17.33 -4.92 -3.20
CA ASP A 68 -16.29 -5.92 -3.00
C ASP A 68 -15.80 -6.59 -4.30
N ASP A 69 -16.42 -6.32 -5.45
CA ASP A 69 -16.04 -6.88 -6.75
C ASP A 69 -14.89 -6.13 -7.44
N VAL A 70 -14.41 -5.04 -6.83
CA VAL A 70 -13.26 -4.26 -7.32
C VAL A 70 -11.97 -5.08 -7.27
N VAL A 71 -11.22 -5.02 -8.38
CA VAL A 71 -9.91 -5.65 -8.56
C VAL A 71 -8.82 -4.59 -8.80
N TYR A 72 -9.14 -3.48 -9.45
CA TYR A 72 -8.21 -2.42 -9.83
C TYR A 72 -8.61 -1.06 -9.27
N ILE A 73 -7.62 -0.20 -9.02
CA ILE A 73 -7.83 1.19 -8.60
C ILE A 73 -8.49 2.05 -9.68
N THR A 74 -8.59 1.52 -10.90
CA THR A 74 -9.25 2.15 -12.06
C THR A 74 -10.69 1.67 -12.24
N ASP A 75 -11.16 0.72 -11.42
CA ASP A 75 -12.52 0.21 -11.54
C ASP A 75 -13.54 1.28 -11.12
N PRO A 76 -14.75 1.26 -11.70
CA PRO A 76 -15.83 2.17 -11.30
C PRO A 76 -16.09 2.11 -9.78
N GLY A 77 -16.39 3.27 -9.17
CA GLY A 77 -16.65 3.37 -7.73
C GLY A 77 -15.40 3.51 -6.85
N VAL A 78 -14.20 3.22 -7.37
CA VAL A 78 -12.96 3.43 -6.62
C VAL A 78 -12.60 4.91 -6.53
N ARG A 79 -12.40 5.40 -5.31
CA ARG A 79 -11.97 6.77 -5.03
C ARG A 79 -10.66 6.79 -4.28
N LYS A 80 -9.81 7.76 -4.61
CA LYS A 80 -8.58 8.03 -3.86
C LYS A 80 -8.90 8.88 -2.63
N CYS A 81 -8.72 8.32 -1.45
CA CYS A 81 -9.04 8.97 -0.18
C CYS A 81 -7.79 9.60 0.47
N GLY A 82 -6.58 9.17 0.10
CA GLY A 82 -5.35 9.74 0.68
C GLY A 82 -4.06 9.34 -0.01
N THR A 83 -2.96 9.94 0.42
CA THR A 83 -1.59 9.58 0.00
C THR A 83 -0.62 9.81 1.14
N ILE A 84 0.29 8.87 1.36
CA ILE A 84 1.46 9.05 2.21
C ILE A 84 2.73 8.85 1.40
N SER A 85 3.75 9.66 1.69
CA SER A 85 5.07 9.60 1.06
C SER A 85 6.11 9.34 2.12
N LEU A 86 6.73 8.16 2.06
CA LEU A 86 7.80 7.74 2.97
C LEU A 86 9.16 7.95 2.30
N GLU A 87 10.02 8.74 2.92
CA GLU A 87 11.43 8.85 2.54
C GLU A 87 12.20 7.63 3.06
N LEU A 88 12.74 6.87 2.13
CA LEU A 88 13.61 5.74 2.36
C LEU A 88 15.05 6.26 2.50
N GLY A 89 15.64 6.16 3.70
CA GLY A 89 17.06 6.46 3.93
C GLY A 89 17.99 5.63 3.04
N ASP A 90 19.25 6.05 2.93
CA ASP A 90 20.22 5.39 2.06
C ASP A 90 20.48 3.94 2.50
N VAL A 91 20.78 3.06 1.53
CA VAL A 91 20.98 1.62 1.78
C VAL A 91 22.17 1.37 2.73
N GLY A 92 23.07 2.35 2.88
CA GLY A 92 24.20 2.32 3.82
C GLY A 92 23.91 2.82 5.24
N ASP A 93 22.77 3.50 5.48
CA ASP A 93 22.35 3.91 6.84
C ASP A 93 21.76 2.75 7.63
N ALA A 94 21.31 1.70 6.93
CA ALA A 94 20.98 0.44 7.54
C ALA A 94 22.31 -0.29 7.80
N GLY A 95 22.71 -0.40 9.07
CA GLY A 95 23.70 -1.40 9.51
C GLY A 95 23.36 -2.78 8.94
N PRO A 96 24.28 -3.77 8.97
CA PRO A 96 24.32 -4.93 8.06
C PRO A 96 23.01 -5.74 8.00
N ALA A 97 22.02 -5.23 7.27
CA ALA A 97 20.70 -5.79 7.16
C ALA A 97 20.76 -6.81 6.03
N ARG A 98 21.02 -8.06 6.41
CA ARG A 98 20.91 -9.23 5.55
C ARG A 98 19.43 -9.46 5.20
N GLY A 99 18.86 -8.68 4.28
CA GLY A 99 17.47 -8.85 3.89
C GLY A 99 16.93 -7.83 2.89
N ARG A 100 15.81 -8.19 2.24
CA ARG A 100 15.04 -7.27 1.40
C ARG A 100 14.37 -6.23 2.30
N ARG A 101 14.60 -4.93 2.03
CA ARG A 101 14.00 -3.82 2.79
C ARG A 101 12.48 -3.97 2.89
N GLU A 102 11.95 -3.87 4.11
CA GLU A 102 10.54 -3.99 4.42
C GLU A 102 9.95 -2.63 4.80
N ILE A 103 8.82 -2.29 4.18
CA ILE A 103 7.98 -1.15 4.51
C ILE A 103 6.68 -1.71 5.08
N ARG A 104 6.43 -1.47 6.36
CA ARG A 104 5.21 -1.88 7.03
C ARG A 104 4.19 -0.75 6.98
N THR A 105 3.06 -1.01 6.33
CA THR A 105 1.91 -0.10 6.31
C THR A 105 0.87 -0.61 7.30
N SER A 106 0.37 0.28 8.14
CA SER A 106 -0.66 0.01 9.14
C SER A 106 -1.83 0.96 8.94
N MET A 107 -3.05 0.43 8.94
CA MET A 107 -4.29 1.20 8.99
C MET A 107 -4.96 0.93 10.34
N GLN A 108 -5.09 1.97 11.15
CA GLN A 108 -5.82 1.93 12.39
C GLN A 108 -7.22 2.52 12.18
N PHE A 109 -8.24 1.72 12.45
CA PHE A 109 -9.63 2.09 12.27
C PHE A 109 -10.13 2.79 13.54
N GLY A 110 -10.44 4.08 13.43
CA GLY A 110 -11.14 4.85 14.44
C GLY A 110 -12.66 4.72 14.27
N ASP A 111 -13.39 5.65 14.87
CA ASP A 111 -14.85 5.71 14.72
C ASP A 111 -15.21 6.28 13.34
N THR A 112 -14.70 7.48 13.05
CA THR A 112 -14.99 8.24 11.82
C THR A 112 -13.75 8.48 10.96
N GLU A 113 -12.58 8.04 11.44
CA GLU A 113 -11.28 8.32 10.85
C GLU A 113 -10.45 7.05 10.70
N ILE A 114 -9.63 6.99 9.65
CA ILE A 114 -8.59 5.97 9.49
C ILE A 114 -7.22 6.62 9.62
N LYS A 115 -6.42 6.14 10.57
CA LYS A 115 -5.02 6.56 10.73
C LYS A 115 -4.12 5.61 9.98
N VAL A 116 -3.41 6.13 8.98
CA VAL A 116 -2.50 5.35 8.14
C VAL A 116 -1.07 5.68 8.51
N THR A 117 -0.26 4.66 8.80
CA THR A 117 1.16 4.80 9.10
C THR A 117 1.98 3.91 8.17
N ALA A 118 3.06 4.43 7.59
CA ALA A 118 4.08 3.61 6.92
C ALA A 118 5.41 3.75 7.66
N LEU A 119 6.03 2.60 7.97
CA LEU A 119 7.28 2.47 8.70
C LEU A 119 8.28 1.71 7.85
N ASP A 120 9.45 2.29 7.61
CA ASP A 120 10.58 1.57 7.06
C ASP A 120 11.31 0.81 8.18
N MET A 121 11.23 -0.52 8.15
CA MET A 121 11.81 -1.37 9.19
C MET A 121 13.35 -1.30 9.22
N SER A 122 14.00 -0.86 8.14
CA SER A 122 15.46 -0.78 8.07
C SER A 122 16.04 0.48 8.73
N THR A 123 15.34 1.61 8.66
CA THR A 123 15.82 2.90 9.20
C THR A 123 14.97 3.43 10.37
N ALA A 124 13.89 2.70 10.72
CA ALA A 124 12.86 3.12 11.67
C ALA A 124 12.16 4.45 11.32
N ARG A 125 12.35 4.98 10.11
CA ARG A 125 11.64 6.19 9.64
C ARG A 125 10.17 5.87 9.39
N SER A 126 9.29 6.76 9.85
CA SER A 126 7.85 6.61 9.67
C SER A 126 7.19 7.89 9.17
N VAL A 127 6.11 7.73 8.41
CA VAL A 127 5.17 8.79 8.04
C VAL A 127 3.76 8.38 8.43
N ARG A 128 2.94 9.35 8.84
CA ARG A 128 1.54 9.14 9.20
C ARG A 128 0.64 10.13 8.48
N ALA A 129 -0.56 9.70 8.12
CA ALA A 129 -1.67 10.55 7.74
C ALA A 129 -2.96 10.07 8.41
N THR A 130 -3.94 10.96 8.50
CA THR A 130 -5.31 10.65 8.91
C THR A 130 -6.22 10.89 7.72
N ILE A 131 -7.14 9.97 7.48
CA ILE A 131 -8.18 10.08 6.46
C ILE A 131 -9.50 10.17 7.20
N ASP A 132 -10.18 11.30 7.06
CA ASP A 132 -11.51 11.53 7.60
C ASP A 132 -12.55 11.28 6.51
N PHE A 133 -13.56 10.47 6.83
CA PHE A 133 -14.63 10.10 5.92
C PHE A 133 -15.92 10.90 6.14
N LEU A 134 -15.97 11.79 7.13
CA LEU A 134 -17.12 12.67 7.40
C LEU A 134 -17.07 14.02 6.67
N SER A 135 -15.90 14.42 6.19
CA SER A 135 -15.68 15.74 5.57
C SER A 135 -16.02 15.80 4.07
N ASN A 136 -16.94 14.95 3.58
CA ASN A 136 -17.19 14.76 2.14
C ASN A 136 -18.67 14.93 1.76
#